data_AF-A0A352EF79-F1
#
_entry.id   AF-A0A352EF79-F1
#
_cell.length_a   1.000
_cell.length_b   1.000
_cell.length_c   1.000
_cell.angle_alpha   90.00
_cell.angle_beta   90.00
_cell.angle_gamma   90.00
#
_symmetry.space_group_name_H-M   'P 1'
#
loop_
_entity.id
_entity.type
_entity.pdbx_description
1 polymer ?
#
loop_
_entity_poly.entity_id
_entity_poly.type
_entity_poly.pdbx_seq_one_letter_code
_entity_poly.pdbx_strand_id
1 'polypeptide(L)' 'MAKFKVKKGDTVKVLAGESKGSTGRIVRVIPKMNRVVVEGVNMIKKHQKPSATSP' A
#
# COMPACT_ATOMS: atom_id res chain seq x y z
N MET A 1 -4.32 -22.02 4.13
CA MET A 1 -3.89 -20.60 4.07
C MET A 1 -3.78 -20.20 2.60
N ALA A 2 -4.48 -19.15 2.15
CA ALA A 2 -4.40 -18.69 0.77
C ALA A 2 -2.96 -18.28 0.43
N LYS A 3 -2.39 -18.90 -0.61
CA LYS A 3 -1.00 -18.69 -1.02
C LYS A 3 -0.90 -17.39 -1.82
N PHE A 4 -0.47 -16.31 -1.15
CA PHE A 4 -0.12 -15.06 -1.83
C PHE A 4 1.06 -15.31 -2.76
N LYS A 5 0.91 -14.96 -4.04
CA LYS A 5 1.98 -15.08 -5.04
C LYS A 5 3.02 -13.96 -4.93
N VAL A 6 2.69 -12.88 -4.22
CA VAL A 6 3.54 -11.69 -4.05
C VAL A 6 4.05 -11.58 -2.62
N LYS A 7 5.29 -11.16 -2.46
CA LYS A 7 5.97 -11.01 -1.16
C LYS A 7 6.34 -9.55 -0.90
N LYS A 8 6.67 -9.25 0.36
CA LYS A 8 7.25 -7.96 0.73
C LYS A 8 8.56 -7.78 -0.03
N GLY A 9 8.69 -6.66 -0.72
CA GLY A 9 9.89 -6.31 -1.49
C GLY A 9 9.82 -6.60 -2.99
N ASP A 10 8.77 -7.24 -3.49
CA ASP A 10 8.58 -7.39 -4.94
C ASP A 10 8.16 -6.06 -5.56
N THR A 11 8.58 -5.84 -6.81
CA THR A 11 8.15 -4.71 -7.64
C THR A 11 6.94 -5.11 -8.46
N VAL A 12 5.85 -4.35 -8.34
CA VAL A 12 4.59 -4.63 -9.03
C VAL A 12 4.10 -3.40 -9.80
N LYS A 13 3.30 -3.66 -10.83
CA LYS A 13 2.62 -2.62 -11.62
C LYS A 13 1.12 -2.69 -11.37
N VAL A 14 0.50 -1.55 -11.14
CA VAL A 14 -0.96 -1.44 -10.99
C VAL A 14 -1.61 -1.51 -12.37
N LEU A 15 -2.50 -2.50 -12.57
CA LEU A 15 -3.16 -2.74 -13.86
C LEU A 15 -4.46 -1.94 -14.03
N ALA A 16 -5.13 -1.60 -12.93
CA ALA A 16 -6.45 -0.96 -12.92
C ALA A 16 -6.64 -0.04 -11.71
N GLY A 17 -7.60 0.89 -11.80
CA GLY A 17 -7.91 1.88 -10.76
C GLY A 17 -7.28 3.25 -11.01
N GLU A 18 -7.39 4.14 -10.04
CA GLU A 18 -6.90 5.53 -10.11
C GLU A 18 -5.39 5.60 -10.34
N SER A 19 -4.62 4.72 -9.69
CA SER A 19 -3.16 4.64 -9.85
C SER A 19 -2.73 3.67 -10.97
N LYS A 20 -3.54 3.50 -12.02
CA LYS A 20 -3.21 2.61 -13.15
C LYS A 20 -1.90 3.02 -13.81
N GLY A 21 -1.01 2.05 -14.03
CA GLY A 21 0.29 2.26 -14.67
C GLY A 21 1.42 2.57 -13.69
N SER A 22 1.10 2.95 -12.45
CA SER A 22 2.10 3.15 -11.39
C SER A 22 2.84 1.84 -11.10
N THR A 23 4.15 1.94 -10.98
CA THR A 23 5.02 0.85 -10.52
C THR A 23 5.51 1.19 -9.12
N GLY A 24 5.66 0.18 -8.28
CA GLY A 24 6.12 0.40 -6.91
C GLY A 24 6.49 -0.89 -6.21
N ARG A 25 7.25 -0.75 -5.12
CA ARG A 25 7.66 -1.85 -4.26
C ARG A 25 6.59 -2.13 -3.21
N ILE A 26 6.43 -3.40 -2.86
CA ILE A 26 5.53 -3.80 -1.78
C ILE A 26 6.18 -3.52 -0.41
N VAL A 27 5.60 -2.59 0.37
CA VAL A 27 6.01 -2.29 1.75
C VAL A 27 5.50 -3.34 2.72
N ARG A 28 4.23 -3.73 2.56
CA ARG A 28 3.55 -4.62 3.48
C ARG A 28 2.48 -5.45 2.77
N VAL A 29 2.43 -6.73 3.13
CA VAL A 29 1.34 -7.63 2.75
C VAL A 29 0.41 -7.78 3.95
N ILE A 30 -0.91 -7.72 3.73
CA ILE A 30 -1.95 -7.89 4.76
C ILE A 30 -2.81 -9.10 4.34
N PRO A 31 -2.38 -10.34 4.68
CA PRO A 31 -3.06 -11.55 4.22
C PRO A 31 -4.50 -11.67 4.73
N LYS A 32 -4.77 -11.20 5.96
CA LYS A 32 -6.11 -11.24 6.57
C LYS A 32 -7.16 -10.46 5.76
N MET A 33 -6.74 -9.38 5.10
CA MET A 33 -7.63 -8.52 4.33
C MET A 33 -7.48 -8.72 2.82
N ASN A 34 -6.65 -9.68 2.39
CA ASN A 34 -6.25 -9.88 1.01
C ASN A 34 -5.75 -8.61 0.30
N ARG A 35 -5.00 -7.75 1.01
CA ARG A 35 -4.51 -6.46 0.50
C ARG A 35 -3.01 -6.33 0.59
N VAL A 36 -2.45 -5.48 -0.25
CA VAL A 36 -1.02 -5.18 -0.30
C VAL A 36 -0.84 -3.66 -0.32
N VAL A 37 0.16 -3.18 0.42
CA VAL A 37 0.56 -1.76 0.46
C VAL A 37 1.76 -1.58 -0.47
N VAL A 38 1.57 -0.80 -1.52
CA VAL A 38 2.59 -0.48 -2.52
C VAL A 38 3.03 0.97 -2.32
N GLU A 39 4.32 1.24 -2.42
CA GLU A 39 4.88 2.59 -2.29
C GLU A 39 4.33 3.53 -3.37
N GLY A 40 3.98 4.76 -2.98
CA GLY A 40 3.53 5.81 -3.91
C GLY A 40 2.15 5.61 -4.53
N VAL A 41 1.42 4.54 -4.17
CA VAL A 41 0.07 4.23 -4.67
C VAL A 41 -0.97 4.62 -3.62
N ASN A 42 -2.12 5.14 -4.06
CA ASN A 42 -3.24 5.52 -3.18
C ASN A 42 -2.85 6.53 -2.08
N MET A 43 -2.13 7.59 -2.45
CA MET A 43 -1.76 8.68 -1.53
C MET A 43 -2.97 9.54 -1.21
N ILE A 44 -3.37 9.58 0.06
CA ILE A 44 -4.53 10.32 0.54
C ILE A 44 -4.09 11.28 1.65
N LYS A 45 -4.54 12.53 1.56
CA LYS A 45 -4.37 13.49 2.65
C LYS A 45 -5.34 13.15 3.78
N LYS A 46 -4.81 12.83 4.95
CA LYS A 46 -5.60 12.64 6.17
C LYS A 46 -5.44 13.86 7.07
N HIS A 47 -6.53 14.56 7.37
CA HIS A 47 -6.53 15.58 8.40
C HIS A 47 -6.44 14.90 9.78
N GLN A 48 -5.39 15.19 10.54
CA GLN A 48 -5.19 14.66 11.87
C GLN A 48 -5.35 15.79 12.89
N LYS A 49 -6.14 15.54 13.95
CA LYS A 49 -6.25 16.49 15.06
C LYS A 49 -4.86 16.68 15.69
N PRO A 50 -4.49 17.91 16.08
CA PRO A 50 -3.23 18.15 16.76
C PRO A 50 -3.19 17.31 18.05
N SER A 51 -2.12 16.55 18.22
CA SER A 51 -1.88 15.73 19.40
C SER A 51 -0.66 16.27 20.14
N ALA A 52 -0.71 16.31 21.48
CA ALA A 52 0.36 16.86 22.32
C ALA A 52 1.70 16.09 22.26
N THR A 53 1.80 15.02 21.47
CA THR A 53 2.98 14.15 21.37
C THR A 53 4.01 14.63 20.34
N SER A 54 3.71 15.68 19.57
CA SER A 54 4.66 16.33 18.66
C SER A 54 4.18 17.76 18.41
N PRO A 55 4.84 18.79 18.99
CA PRO A 55 4.48 20.20 18.78
C PRO A 55 4.63 20.62 17.32
#